data_AF-U2PW42-F1
#
_entry.id   AF-U2PW42-F1
#
_cell.length_a   1.000
_cell.length_b   1.000
_cell.length_c   1.000
_cell.angle_alpha   90.00
_cell.angle_beta   90.00
_cell.angle_gamma   90.00
#
_symmetry.space_group_name_H-M   'P 1'
#
loop_
_entity.id
_entity.type
_entity.pdbx_description
1 polymer ?
#
loop_
_entity_poly.entity_id
_entity_poly.type
_entity_poly.pdbx_seq_one_letter_code
_entity_poly.pdbx_strand_id
1 'polypeptide(L)'
;MKKILLINGSPRKTGTSFLLGKICSEYLVNKSYECELLHLYSSLNNIDKLYEAIDKADTIIISGPCYVNTYPADMIDFLEKLALNKEILHGQSLYGIIQGGMPYAHTHESGLKILEIFGKKCGLNFKGGFVMGMGALVNGEPLSKLPNSKKVIKQLNIFFEHISRDEVSPSEVYKEAQFKMPSLVYKIMSVTMNRKIDSNLKKHGIDVNQENPYLISK
;
A
#
# COMPACT_ATOMS: atom_id res chain seq x y z
N MET A 1 8.60 -4.85 -25.95
CA MET A 1 9.07 -4.46 -24.60
C MET A 1 7.89 -4.67 -23.67
N LYS A 2 8.06 -5.35 -22.52
CA LYS A 2 6.94 -5.56 -21.61
C LYS A 2 6.50 -4.24 -20.99
N LYS A 3 5.19 -4.00 -20.95
CA LYS A 3 4.56 -2.80 -20.40
C LYS A 3 4.09 -3.04 -18.98
N ILE A 4 4.51 -2.17 -18.07
CA ILE A 4 4.17 -2.22 -16.65
C ILE A 4 3.38 -0.96 -16.29
N LEU A 5 2.15 -1.15 -15.86
CA LEU A 5 1.32 -0.08 -15.32
C LEU A 5 1.40 -0.08 -13.79
N LEU A 6 1.82 1.04 -13.22
CA LEU A 6 1.77 1.31 -11.80
C LEU A 6 0.58 2.22 -11.49
N ILE A 7 -0.33 1.76 -10.63
CA ILE A 7 -1.49 2.53 -10.20
C ILE A 7 -1.25 3.00 -8.77
N ASN A 8 -1.15 4.32 -8.59
CA ASN A 8 -1.18 4.92 -7.27
C ASN A 8 -2.64 4.99 -6.78
N GLY A 9 -3.00 4.07 -5.88
CA GLY A 9 -4.30 4.00 -5.20
C GLY A 9 -4.44 4.93 -3.99
N SER A 10 -3.48 5.84 -3.77
CA SER A 10 -3.59 6.88 -2.74
C SER A 10 -4.44 8.06 -3.21
N PRO A 11 -5.30 8.64 -2.35
CA PRO A 11 -5.93 9.94 -2.60
C PRO A 11 -4.91 11.05 -2.87
N ARG A 12 -3.72 10.92 -2.29
CA ARG A 12 -2.63 11.88 -2.45
C ARG A 12 -1.78 11.55 -3.68
N LYS A 13 -1.60 12.55 -4.56
CA LYS A 13 -0.65 12.49 -5.69
C LYS A 13 0.79 12.31 -5.21
N THR A 14 1.14 12.92 -4.08
CA THR A 14 2.44 12.80 -3.43
C THR A 14 2.30 12.12 -2.06
N GLY A 15 3.26 11.28 -1.69
CA GLY A 15 3.21 10.53 -0.44
C GLY A 15 3.88 9.17 -0.57
N THR A 16 3.78 8.36 0.48
CA THR A 16 4.52 7.10 0.58
C THR A 16 4.14 6.10 -0.51
N SER A 17 2.85 5.93 -0.82
CA SER A 17 2.40 5.01 -1.89
C SER A 17 2.90 5.45 -3.27
N PHE A 18 2.86 6.75 -3.57
CA PHE A 18 3.44 7.30 -4.80
C PHE A 18 4.96 7.07 -4.84
N LEU A 19 5.67 7.37 -3.76
CA LEU A 19 7.11 7.16 -3.66
C LEU A 19 7.49 5.70 -3.93
N LEU A 20 6.80 4.74 -3.29
CA LEU A 20 7.07 3.31 -3.49
C LEU A 20 6.82 2.89 -4.94
N GLY A 21 5.73 3.38 -5.56
CA GLY A 21 5.47 3.16 -6.98
C GLY A 21 6.57 3.78 -7.85
N LYS A 22 6.98 5.02 -7.57
CA LYS A 22 8.04 5.70 -8.30
C LYS A 22 9.38 4.95 -8.25
N ILE A 23 9.82 4.53 -7.06
CA ILE A 23 11.06 3.76 -6.90
C ILE A 23 10.98 2.42 -7.66
N CYS A 24 9.83 1.74 -7.62
CA CYS A 24 9.60 0.52 -8.39
C CYS A 24 9.70 0.77 -9.90
N SER A 25 9.05 1.83 -10.39
CA SER A 25 9.12 2.24 -11.80
C SER A 25 10.55 2.57 -12.22
N GLU A 26 11.31 3.32 -11.43
CA GLU A 26 12.70 3.65 -11.71
C GLU A 26 13.58 2.40 -11.79
N TYR A 27 13.38 1.45 -10.87
CA TYR A 27 14.07 0.15 -10.88
C TYR A 27 13.80 -0.63 -12.17
N LEU A 28 12.53 -0.69 -12.60
CA LEU A 28 12.10 -1.46 -13.78
C LEU A 28 12.52 -0.78 -15.09
N VAL A 29 12.49 0.55 -15.18
CA VAL A 29 13.02 1.29 -16.33
C VAL A 29 14.52 1.02 -16.52
N ASN A 30 15.29 0.95 -15.43
CA ASN A 30 16.71 0.57 -15.49
C ASN A 30 16.96 -0.87 -15.96
N LYS A 31 15.92 -1.72 -15.97
CA LYS A 31 15.89 -3.08 -16.52
C LYS A 31 15.25 -3.14 -17.91
N SER A 32 15.08 -1.97 -18.57
CA SER A 32 14.51 -1.83 -19.92
C SER A 32 13.03 -2.21 -20.06
N TYR A 33 12.22 -1.97 -19.01
CA TYR A 33 10.76 -2.07 -19.08
C TYR A 33 10.12 -0.73 -19.47
N GLU A 34 9.00 -0.78 -20.19
CA GLU A 34 8.13 0.40 -20.39
C GLU A 34 7.25 0.56 -19.16
N CYS A 35 7.42 1.64 -18.40
CA CYS A 35 6.63 1.87 -17.19
C CYS A 35 5.76 3.12 -17.35
N GLU A 36 4.47 3.00 -17.04
CA GLU A 36 3.56 4.13 -16.86
C GLU A 36 3.08 4.16 -15.41
N LEU A 37 3.06 5.34 -14.78
CA LEU A 37 2.52 5.53 -13.43
C LEU A 37 1.31 6.46 -13.50
N LEU A 38 0.14 5.93 -13.15
CA LEU A 38 -1.13 6.66 -13.14
C LEU A 38 -1.70 6.80 -11.71
N HIS A 39 -2.47 7.85 -11.49
CA HIS A 39 -3.12 8.13 -10.20
C HIS A 39 -4.60 7.81 -10.30
N LEU A 40 -5.08 6.81 -9.52
CA LEU A 40 -6.49 6.42 -9.52
C LEU A 40 -7.41 7.63 -9.27
N TYR A 41 -7.13 8.40 -8.22
CA TYR A 41 -7.98 9.53 -7.82
C TYR A 41 -8.02 10.67 -8.83
N SER A 42 -7.02 10.79 -9.71
CA SER A 42 -7.07 11.77 -10.81
C SER A 42 -7.89 11.28 -12.00
N SER A 43 -8.14 9.97 -12.08
CA SER A 43 -8.88 9.30 -13.15
C SER A 43 -10.32 8.95 -12.74
N LEU A 44 -10.75 9.20 -11.50
CA LEU A 44 -12.12 8.85 -11.06
C LEU A 44 -13.21 9.53 -11.90
N ASN A 45 -12.97 10.76 -12.37
CA ASN A 45 -13.90 11.49 -13.23
C ASN A 45 -13.80 11.12 -14.72
N ASN A 46 -12.69 10.49 -15.13
CA ASN A 46 -12.47 10.02 -16.50
C ASN A 46 -11.53 8.81 -16.44
N ILE A 47 -12.15 7.63 -16.46
CA ILE A 47 -11.46 6.36 -16.25
C ILE A 47 -10.85 5.78 -17.53
N ASP A 48 -11.22 6.31 -18.70
CA ASP A 48 -10.89 5.73 -20.01
C ASP A 48 -9.38 5.58 -20.21
N LYS A 49 -8.61 6.62 -19.82
CA LYS A 49 -7.14 6.56 -19.88
C LYS A 49 -6.58 5.42 -19.02
N LEU A 50 -7.16 5.19 -17.84
CA LEU A 50 -6.70 4.14 -16.94
C LEU A 50 -7.05 2.76 -17.49
N TYR A 51 -8.23 2.60 -18.10
CA TYR A 51 -8.63 1.37 -18.77
C TYR A 51 -7.78 1.06 -20.01
N GLU A 52 -7.49 2.07 -20.83
CA GLU A 52 -6.59 1.93 -21.98
C GLU A 52 -5.17 1.51 -21.55
N ALA A 53 -4.67 2.08 -20.45
CA ALA A 53 -3.38 1.69 -19.90
C ALA A 53 -3.39 0.25 -19.35
N ILE A 54 -4.49 -0.19 -18.74
CA ILE A 54 -4.67 -1.56 -18.24
C ILE A 54 -4.70 -2.57 -19.40
N ASP A 55 -5.47 -2.27 -20.44
CA ASP A 55 -5.59 -3.11 -21.64
C ASP A 55 -4.22 -3.34 -22.31
N LYS A 56 -3.39 -2.30 -22.36
CA LYS A 56 -2.04 -2.37 -22.95
C LYS A 56 -0.97 -2.97 -22.05
N ALA A 57 -1.23 -3.13 -20.75
CA ALA A 57 -0.22 -3.58 -19.79
C ALA A 57 -0.04 -5.10 -19.83
N ASP A 58 1.19 -5.58 -19.67
CA ASP A 58 1.49 -6.98 -19.37
C ASP A 58 1.48 -7.24 -17.85
N THR A 59 1.75 -6.19 -17.06
CA THR A 59 1.82 -6.26 -15.60
C THR A 59 1.21 -5.01 -14.98
N ILE A 60 0.37 -5.22 -13.96
CA ILE A 60 -0.28 -4.19 -13.18
C ILE A 60 0.27 -4.24 -11.75
N ILE A 61 0.68 -3.09 -11.22
CA ILE A 61 1.17 -2.94 -9.86
C ILE A 61 0.31 -1.90 -9.14
N ILE A 62 -0.41 -2.30 -8.10
CA ILE A 62 -1.23 -1.38 -7.31
C ILE A 62 -0.46 -0.96 -6.06
N SER A 63 -0.14 0.32 -5.92
CA SER A 63 0.49 0.90 -4.73
C SER A 63 -0.47 1.81 -3.99
N GLY A 64 -0.78 1.51 -2.73
CA GLY A 64 -1.79 2.27 -1.99
C GLY A 64 -1.58 2.27 -0.46
N PRO A 65 -2.22 3.20 0.25
CA PRO A 65 -2.20 3.22 1.70
C PRO A 65 -3.16 2.17 2.26
N CYS A 66 -2.91 1.73 3.48
CA CYS A 66 -3.84 0.92 4.24
C CYS A 66 -4.78 1.81 5.05
N TYR A 67 -6.05 1.84 4.67
CA TYR A 67 -7.17 2.44 5.39
C TYR A 67 -8.10 1.31 5.86
N VAL A 68 -8.34 1.21 7.17
CA VAL A 68 -9.19 0.16 7.77
C VAL A 68 -8.75 -1.24 7.32
N ASN A 69 -7.47 -1.56 7.51
CA ASN A 69 -6.84 -2.85 7.19
C ASN A 69 -6.79 -3.24 5.69
N THR A 70 -7.21 -2.38 4.76
CA THR A 70 -7.16 -2.63 3.31
C THR A 70 -6.87 -1.36 2.50
N TYR A 71 -6.89 -1.41 1.18
CA TYR A 71 -6.83 -0.23 0.30
C TYR A 71 -8.03 0.71 0.52
N PRO A 72 -7.92 2.00 0.11
CA PRO A 72 -9.03 2.95 0.24
C PRO A 72 -10.29 2.50 -0.50
N ALA A 73 -11.46 2.96 -0.03
CA ALA A 73 -12.76 2.57 -0.60
C ALA A 73 -12.85 2.78 -2.12
N ASP A 74 -12.35 3.91 -2.64
CA ASP A 74 -12.34 4.17 -4.09
C ASP A 74 -11.48 3.16 -4.89
N MET A 75 -10.45 2.59 -4.26
CA MET A 75 -9.67 1.51 -4.88
C MET A 75 -10.50 0.22 -4.95
N ILE A 76 -11.30 -0.07 -3.92
CA ILE A 76 -12.20 -1.24 -3.93
C ILE A 76 -13.29 -1.07 -4.99
N ASP A 77 -13.95 0.08 -5.02
CA ASP A 77 -14.97 0.43 -6.05
C ASP A 77 -14.39 0.34 -7.47
N PHE A 78 -13.16 0.82 -7.67
CA PHE A 78 -12.46 0.67 -8.95
C PHE A 78 -12.24 -0.80 -9.33
N LEU A 79 -11.79 -1.65 -8.40
CA LEU A 79 -11.60 -3.08 -8.68
C LEU A 79 -12.92 -3.79 -8.99
N GLU A 80 -14.01 -3.41 -8.33
CA GLU A 80 -15.35 -3.94 -8.61
C GLU A 80 -15.83 -3.56 -10.01
N LYS A 81 -15.67 -2.29 -10.41
CA LYS A 81 -15.97 -1.83 -11.78
C LYS A 81 -15.08 -2.49 -12.82
N LEU A 82 -13.79 -2.65 -12.53
CA LEU A 82 -12.85 -3.32 -13.43
C LEU A 82 -13.22 -4.79 -13.61
N ALA A 83 -13.72 -5.47 -12.56
CA ALA A 83 -14.18 -6.86 -12.66
C ALA A 83 -15.38 -7.06 -13.59
N LEU A 84 -16.13 -5.99 -13.89
CA LEU A 84 -17.21 -6.00 -14.89
C LEU A 84 -16.69 -5.80 -16.32
N ASN A 85 -15.50 -5.22 -16.49
CA ASN A 85 -14.88 -4.93 -17.79
C ASN A 85 -13.81 -5.99 -18.11
N LYS A 86 -14.24 -7.23 -18.34
CA LYS A 86 -13.31 -8.37 -18.54
C LYS A 86 -12.52 -8.27 -19.85
N GLU A 87 -13.02 -7.51 -20.82
CA GLU A 87 -12.41 -7.40 -22.16
C GLU A 87 -10.97 -6.86 -22.11
N ILE A 88 -10.67 -6.00 -21.13
CA ILE A 88 -9.34 -5.39 -20.93
C ILE A 88 -8.46 -6.18 -19.96
N LEU A 89 -8.95 -7.33 -19.46
CA LEU A 89 -8.23 -8.21 -18.54
C LEU A 89 -7.96 -9.55 -19.25
N HIS A 90 -6.73 -9.71 -19.73
CA HIS A 90 -6.32 -10.81 -20.61
C HIS A 90 -5.23 -11.71 -20.02
N GLY A 91 -5.08 -11.69 -18.68
CA GLY A 91 -4.13 -12.54 -17.96
C GLY A 91 -2.89 -11.79 -17.49
N GLN A 92 -2.95 -10.47 -17.37
CA GLN A 92 -1.86 -9.66 -16.85
C GLN A 92 -1.36 -10.18 -15.49
N SER A 93 -0.07 -10.02 -15.23
CA SER A 93 0.49 -10.21 -13.90
C SER A 93 0.00 -9.09 -12.97
N LEU A 94 -0.35 -9.43 -11.73
CA LEU A 94 -0.83 -8.50 -10.73
C LEU A 94 0.04 -8.54 -9.47
N TYR A 95 0.56 -7.39 -9.08
CA TYR A 95 1.30 -7.21 -7.83
C TYR A 95 0.68 -6.10 -6.97
N GLY A 96 0.87 -6.20 -5.66
CA GLY A 96 0.43 -5.18 -4.70
C GLY A 96 1.58 -4.58 -3.91
N ILE A 97 1.51 -3.28 -3.63
CA ILE A 97 2.28 -2.60 -2.59
C ILE A 97 1.27 -1.96 -1.65
N ILE A 98 1.32 -2.31 -0.37
CA ILE A 98 0.47 -1.70 0.64
C ILE A 98 1.31 -1.18 1.80
N GLN A 99 1.03 0.05 2.22
CA GLN A 99 1.74 0.69 3.31
C GLN A 99 0.80 1.34 4.32
N GLY A 100 1.13 1.28 5.61
CA GLY A 100 0.30 1.90 6.65
C GLY A 100 1.12 2.40 7.83
N GLY A 101 0.44 3.09 8.75
CA GLY A 101 1.09 3.69 9.92
C GLY A 101 1.54 2.66 10.96
N MET A 102 0.83 1.53 11.07
CA MET A 102 1.17 0.48 12.02
C MET A 102 2.47 -0.21 11.61
N PRO A 103 3.32 -0.65 12.57
CA PRO A 103 4.61 -1.27 12.24
C PRO A 103 4.49 -2.73 11.78
N TYR A 104 3.34 -3.37 12.03
CA TYR A 104 3.15 -4.81 11.86
C TYR A 104 2.62 -5.15 10.45
N ALA A 105 3.12 -6.21 9.82
CA ALA A 105 2.64 -6.57 8.48
C ALA A 105 1.17 -7.00 8.48
N HIS A 106 0.76 -7.82 9.45
CA HIS A 106 -0.59 -8.41 9.54
C HIS A 106 -1.73 -7.38 9.52
N THR A 107 -1.52 -6.14 9.96
CA THR A 107 -2.54 -5.09 9.92
C THR A 107 -2.83 -4.55 8.52
N HIS A 108 -2.04 -4.95 7.52
CA HIS A 108 -2.18 -4.47 6.14
C HIS A 108 -2.28 -5.62 5.12
N GLU A 109 -1.96 -6.85 5.50
CA GLU A 109 -1.96 -8.02 4.59
C GLU A 109 -3.31 -8.26 3.91
N SER A 110 -4.43 -7.90 4.55
CA SER A 110 -5.77 -8.02 3.96
C SER A 110 -5.92 -7.24 2.65
N GLY A 111 -5.19 -6.13 2.47
CA GLY A 111 -5.17 -5.42 1.19
C GLY A 111 -4.59 -6.26 0.05
N LEU A 112 -3.49 -6.99 0.30
CA LEU A 112 -2.94 -7.93 -0.68
C LEU A 112 -3.90 -9.09 -0.94
N LYS A 113 -4.61 -9.57 0.10
CA LYS A 113 -5.59 -10.65 -0.04
C LYS A 113 -6.75 -10.25 -0.96
N ILE A 114 -7.17 -8.99 -0.93
CA ILE A 114 -8.17 -8.46 -1.86
C ILE A 114 -7.69 -8.50 -3.31
N LEU A 115 -6.42 -8.16 -3.58
CA LEU A 115 -5.84 -8.26 -4.92
C LEU A 115 -5.74 -9.71 -5.40
N GLU A 116 -5.41 -10.64 -4.51
CA GLU A 116 -5.41 -12.07 -4.82
C GLU A 116 -6.82 -12.56 -5.22
N ILE A 117 -7.85 -12.18 -4.46
CA ILE A 117 -9.24 -12.54 -4.74
C ILE A 117 -9.70 -11.91 -6.07
N PHE A 118 -9.40 -10.63 -6.28
CA PHE A 118 -9.70 -9.92 -7.51
C PHE A 118 -9.03 -10.60 -8.71
N GLY A 119 -7.73 -10.88 -8.62
CA GLY A 119 -6.99 -11.52 -9.70
C GLY A 119 -7.56 -12.88 -10.06
N LYS A 120 -7.86 -13.72 -9.06
CA LYS A 120 -8.52 -15.01 -9.26
C LYS A 120 -9.89 -14.87 -9.95
N LYS A 121 -10.70 -13.90 -9.53
CA LYS A 121 -12.06 -13.67 -10.09
C LYS A 121 -12.02 -13.16 -11.53
N CYS A 122 -10.98 -12.42 -11.88
CA CYS A 122 -10.86 -11.72 -13.16
C CYS A 122 -9.87 -12.37 -14.14
N GLY A 123 -9.30 -13.54 -13.80
CA GLY A 123 -8.37 -14.24 -14.67
C GLY A 123 -6.97 -13.63 -14.74
N LEU A 124 -6.59 -12.80 -13.76
CA LEU A 124 -5.25 -12.23 -13.64
C LEU A 124 -4.33 -13.13 -12.81
N ASN A 125 -3.03 -13.04 -13.08
CA ASN A 125 -2.02 -13.79 -12.35
C ASN A 125 -1.52 -12.98 -11.15
N PHE A 126 -2.16 -13.13 -9.98
CA PHE A 126 -1.65 -12.50 -8.76
C PHE A 126 -0.32 -13.15 -8.33
N LYS A 127 0.75 -12.36 -8.31
CA LYS A 127 2.13 -12.80 -8.07
C LYS A 127 2.70 -12.28 -6.75
N GLY A 128 1.84 -11.84 -5.82
CA GLY A 128 2.23 -11.41 -4.49
C GLY A 128 2.35 -9.89 -4.35
N GLY A 129 3.04 -9.45 -3.30
CA GLY A 129 3.13 -8.03 -3.00
C GLY A 129 4.09 -7.70 -1.88
N PHE A 130 4.15 -6.41 -1.53
CA PHE A 130 5.00 -5.90 -0.47
C PHE A 130 4.20 -5.11 0.57
N VAL A 131 4.32 -5.50 1.84
CA VAL A 131 3.71 -4.80 2.97
C VAL A 131 4.75 -3.96 3.69
N MET A 132 4.50 -2.66 3.85
CA MET A 132 5.38 -1.75 4.58
C MET A 132 4.67 -1.04 5.74
N GLY A 133 5.08 -1.34 6.97
CA GLY A 133 4.64 -0.60 8.15
C GLY A 133 5.35 0.75 8.32
N MET A 134 4.83 1.58 9.22
CA MET A 134 5.34 2.93 9.54
C MET A 134 5.43 3.88 8.34
N GLY A 135 4.68 3.65 7.27
CA GLY A 135 4.72 4.48 6.07
C GLY A 135 4.25 5.92 6.30
N ALA A 136 3.53 6.20 7.39
CA ALA A 136 3.22 7.56 7.84
C ALA A 136 4.47 8.39 8.21
N LEU A 137 5.56 7.75 8.68
CA LEU A 137 6.83 8.43 8.99
C LEU A 137 7.58 8.87 7.73
N VAL A 138 7.40 8.13 6.64
CA VAL A 138 8.00 8.43 5.34
C VAL A 138 7.30 9.64 4.73
N ASN A 139 5.97 9.64 4.66
CA ASN A 139 5.17 10.74 4.14
C ASN A 139 5.59 11.25 2.74
N GLY A 140 6.15 10.37 1.88
CA GLY A 140 6.69 10.73 0.56
C GLY A 140 8.15 11.18 0.54
N GLU A 141 8.80 11.23 1.69
CA GLU A 141 10.22 11.54 1.85
C GLU A 141 11.08 10.28 1.69
N PRO A 142 12.43 10.37 1.61
CA PRO A 142 13.27 9.20 1.46
C PRO A 142 13.03 8.12 2.53
N LEU A 143 13.10 6.84 2.11
CA LEU A 143 12.91 5.68 3.00
C LEU A 143 13.93 5.62 4.15
N SER A 144 15.01 6.41 4.09
CA SER A 144 15.99 6.57 5.17
C SER A 144 15.37 7.07 6.49
N LYS A 145 14.18 7.70 6.46
CA LYS A 145 13.43 8.08 7.66
C LYS A 145 12.89 6.89 8.47
N LEU A 146 12.83 5.69 7.88
CA LEU A 146 12.43 4.49 8.61
C LEU A 146 13.57 4.01 9.52
N PRO A 147 13.27 3.56 10.76
CA PRO A 147 14.28 3.03 11.66
C PRO A 147 14.94 1.73 11.13
N ASN A 148 14.24 0.98 10.29
CA ASN A 148 14.71 -0.23 9.59
C ASN A 148 14.95 0.00 8.09
N SER A 149 15.24 1.22 7.66
CA SER A 149 15.37 1.61 6.25
C SER A 149 16.27 0.69 5.41
N LYS A 150 17.46 0.34 5.89
CA LYS A 150 18.37 -0.60 5.19
C LYS A 150 17.71 -1.93 4.87
N LYS A 151 16.94 -2.47 5.81
CA LYS A 151 16.23 -3.75 5.66
C LYS A 151 15.08 -3.64 4.67
N VAL A 152 14.31 -2.55 4.78
CA VAL A 152 13.19 -2.25 3.87
C VAL A 152 13.68 -2.10 2.43
N ILE A 153 14.73 -1.30 2.21
CA ILE A 153 15.31 -1.08 0.86
C ILE A 153 15.82 -2.40 0.28
N LYS A 154 16.53 -3.21 1.07
CA LYS A 154 17.02 -4.52 0.61
C LYS A 154 15.87 -5.42 0.15
N GLN A 155 14.80 -5.53 0.94
CA GLN A 155 13.68 -6.40 0.62
C GLN A 155 12.80 -5.84 -0.51
N LEU A 156 12.66 -4.52 -0.62
CA LEU A 156 12.03 -3.89 -1.79
C LEU A 156 12.78 -4.23 -3.09
N ASN A 157 14.11 -4.18 -3.09
CA ASN A 157 14.90 -4.56 -4.27
C ASN A 157 14.71 -6.05 -4.64
N ILE A 158 14.58 -6.94 -3.64
CA ILE A 158 14.26 -8.36 -3.88
C ILE A 158 12.86 -8.50 -4.50
N PHE A 159 11.87 -7.78 -3.96
CA PHE A 159 10.52 -7.73 -4.52
C PHE A 159 10.50 -7.21 -5.96
N PHE A 160 11.24 -6.13 -6.26
CA PHE A 160 11.33 -5.58 -7.61
C PHE A 160 12.05 -6.51 -8.58
N GLU A 161 13.03 -7.29 -8.11
CA GLU A 161 13.66 -8.31 -8.93
C GLU A 161 12.65 -9.40 -9.31
N HIS A 162 11.79 -9.86 -8.40
CA HIS A 162 10.71 -10.80 -8.73
C HIS A 162 9.75 -10.22 -9.77
N ILE A 163 9.34 -8.95 -9.64
CA ILE A 163 8.53 -8.28 -10.66
C ILE A 163 9.27 -8.27 -12.02
N SER A 164 10.56 -7.95 -12.02
CA SER A 164 11.38 -7.89 -13.25
C SER A 164 11.59 -9.25 -13.90
N ARG A 165 11.39 -10.35 -13.18
CA ARG A 165 11.43 -11.73 -13.69
C ARG A 165 10.04 -12.29 -13.96
N ASP A 166 9.01 -11.50 -13.66
CA ASP A 166 7.62 -11.91 -13.74
C ASP A 166 7.33 -13.18 -12.89
N GLU A 167 7.91 -13.22 -11.68
CA GLU A 167 7.85 -14.34 -10.73
C GLU A 167 6.95 -14.04 -9.53
N VAL A 168 6.44 -15.10 -8.90
CA VAL A 168 5.76 -14.96 -7.61
C VAL A 168 6.75 -14.46 -6.56
N SER A 169 6.42 -13.35 -5.91
CA SER A 169 7.13 -12.87 -4.74
C SER A 169 6.54 -13.47 -3.46
N PRO A 170 7.33 -14.26 -2.70
CA PRO A 170 6.86 -14.91 -1.48
C PRO A 170 6.69 -13.91 -0.33
N SER A 171 5.75 -14.19 0.58
CA SER A 171 5.41 -13.30 1.70
C SER A 171 6.58 -13.01 2.65
N GLU A 172 7.55 -13.93 2.68
CA GLU A 172 8.78 -13.90 3.44
C GLU A 172 9.61 -12.66 3.12
N VAL A 173 9.53 -12.14 1.88
CA VAL A 173 10.25 -10.93 1.45
C VAL A 173 9.85 -9.72 2.31
N TYR A 174 8.55 -9.42 2.41
CA TYR A 174 8.10 -8.28 3.20
C TYR A 174 8.03 -8.58 4.71
N LYS A 175 7.81 -9.85 5.11
CA LYS A 175 7.89 -10.25 6.52
C LYS A 175 9.29 -10.05 7.07
N GLU A 176 10.32 -10.31 6.26
CA GLU A 176 11.70 -10.00 6.61
C GLU A 176 11.90 -8.48 6.69
N ALA A 177 11.25 -7.66 5.87
CA ALA A 177 11.34 -6.20 5.96
C ALA A 177 10.75 -5.61 7.26
N GLN A 178 9.84 -6.33 7.93
CA GLN A 178 9.06 -5.83 9.06
C GLN A 178 9.93 -5.33 10.22
N PHE A 179 9.53 -4.19 10.78
CA PHE A 179 10.11 -3.69 12.02
C PHE A 179 9.62 -4.54 13.21
N LYS A 180 10.57 -5.07 13.99
CA LYS A 180 10.27 -5.81 15.21
C LYS A 180 10.40 -4.88 16.40
N MET A 181 9.26 -4.39 16.90
CA MET A 181 9.20 -3.53 18.09
C MET A 181 9.43 -4.38 19.35
N PRO A 182 10.46 -4.09 20.17
CA PRO A 182 10.60 -4.73 21.47
C PRO A 182 9.42 -4.37 22.39
N SER A 183 8.92 -5.35 23.15
CA SER A 183 7.74 -5.20 24.02
C SER A 183 7.89 -4.07 25.06
N LEU A 184 9.09 -3.92 25.63
CA LEU A 184 9.38 -2.85 26.59
C LEU A 184 9.28 -1.46 25.95
N VAL A 185 9.82 -1.31 24.73
CA VAL A 185 9.76 -0.05 23.97
C VAL A 185 8.30 0.28 23.65
N TYR A 186 7.52 -0.71 23.20
CA TYR A 186 6.10 -0.55 22.96
C TYR A 186 5.36 -0.04 24.22
N LYS A 187 5.61 -0.64 25.39
CA LYS A 187 4.95 -0.25 26.65
C LYS A 187 5.30 1.19 27.07
N ILE A 188 6.56 1.59 26.91
CA ILE A 188 6.99 2.96 27.24
C ILE A 188 6.36 3.96 26.27
N MET A 189 6.38 3.65 24.97
CA MET A 189 5.79 4.52 23.96
C MET A 189 4.29 4.68 24.13
N SER A 190 3.55 3.60 24.39
CA SER A 190 2.09 3.67 24.57
C SER A 190 1.70 4.58 25.75
N VAL A 191 2.35 4.42 26.91
CA VAL A 191 2.13 5.30 28.07
C VAL A 191 2.45 6.76 27.74
N THR A 192 3.55 6.99 27.04
CA THR A 192 3.98 8.36 26.67
C THR A 192 3.04 9.01 25.67
N MET A 193 2.57 8.25 24.67
CA MET A 193 1.63 8.73 23.67
C MET A 193 0.26 9.03 24.27
N ASN A 194 -0.25 8.16 25.15
CA ASN A 194 -1.52 8.39 25.87
C ASN A 194 -1.44 9.66 26.71
N ARG A 195 -0.36 9.85 27.50
CA ARG A 195 -0.16 11.08 28.28
C ARG A 195 -0.10 12.34 27.42
N LYS A 196 0.51 12.27 26.22
CA LYS A 196 0.54 13.39 25.26
C LYS A 196 -0.85 13.71 24.72
N ILE A 197 -1.65 12.69 24.40
CA ILE A 197 -3.04 12.85 23.97
C ILE A 197 -3.84 13.51 25.10
N ASP A 198 -3.78 12.98 26.32
CA ASP A 198 -4.50 13.53 27.48
C ASP A 198 -4.13 14.98 27.76
N SER A 199 -2.83 15.31 27.69
CA SER A 199 -2.37 16.69 27.86
C SER A 199 -2.91 17.61 26.77
N ASN A 200 -2.99 17.14 25.53
CA ASN A 200 -3.52 17.92 24.41
C ASN A 200 -5.03 18.16 24.56
N LEU A 201 -5.79 17.13 24.94
CA LEU A 201 -7.23 17.22 25.22
C LEU A 201 -7.51 18.24 26.34
N LYS A 202 -6.77 18.15 27.46
CA LYS A 202 -6.91 19.10 28.58
C LYS A 202 -6.61 20.55 28.16
N LYS A 203 -5.61 20.78 27.30
CA LYS A 203 -5.31 22.11 26.76
C LYS A 203 -6.46 22.69 25.93
N HIS A 204 -7.29 21.86 25.34
CA HIS A 204 -8.48 22.25 24.58
C HIS A 204 -9.76 22.22 25.43
N GLY A 205 -9.64 22.13 26.77
CA GLY A 205 -10.79 22.15 27.69
C GLY A 205 -11.59 20.86 27.72
N ILE A 206 -11.08 19.77 27.15
CA ILE A 206 -11.75 18.47 27.14
C ILE A 206 -11.39 17.71 28.43
N ASP A 207 -12.41 17.33 29.20
CA ASP A 207 -12.22 16.43 30.33
C ASP A 207 -11.98 15.00 29.83
N VAL A 208 -10.79 14.48 30.13
CA VAL A 208 -10.38 13.11 29.75
C VAL A 208 -11.05 12.03 30.59
N ASN A 209 -11.65 12.41 31.72
CA ASN A 209 -12.39 11.50 32.60
C ASN A 209 -13.91 11.60 32.39
N GLN A 210 -14.37 12.42 31.44
CA GLN A 210 -15.80 12.53 31.17
C GLN A 210 -16.37 11.16 30.77
N GLU A 211 -17.59 10.89 31.20
CA GLU A 211 -18.29 9.68 30.80
C GLU A 211 -18.47 9.67 29.28
N ASN A 212 -18.24 8.51 28.65
CA ASN A 212 -18.32 8.42 27.21
C ASN A 212 -19.78 8.63 26.78
N PRO A 213 -20.10 9.69 26.00
CA PRO A 213 -21.47 10.01 25.62
C PRO A 213 -22.10 8.94 24.70
N TYR A 214 -21.29 8.04 24.14
CA TYR A 214 -21.73 6.91 23.33
C TYR A 214 -21.85 5.59 24.11
N LEU A 215 -21.40 5.55 25.38
CA LEU A 215 -21.81 4.50 26.29
C LEU A 215 -23.21 4.87 26.76
N ILE A 216 -24.22 4.49 25.98
CA ILE A 216 -25.61 4.51 26.44
C ILE A 216 -25.63 3.67 27.73
N SER A 217 -25.88 4.33 28.85
CA SER A 217 -26.09 3.67 30.13
C SER A 217 -27.18 2.62 29.94
N LYS A 218 -26.82 1.35 30.19
CA LYS A 218 -27.78 0.26 30.26
C LYS A 218 -28.68 0.43 31.48
#